data_AF-A0A8T3LJV6-F1
#
_entry.id   AF-A0A8T3LJV6-F1
#
_cell.length_a   1.000
_cell.length_b   1.000
_cell.length_c   1.000
_cell.angle_alpha   90.00
_cell.angle_beta   90.00
_cell.angle_gamma   90.00
#
_symmetry.space_group_name_H-M   'P 1'
#
loop_
_entity.id
_entity.type
_entity.pdbx_description
1 polymer ?
#
loop_
_entity_poly.entity_id
_entity_poly.type
_entity_poly.pdbx_seq_one_letter_code
_entity_poly.pdbx_strand_id
1 'polypeptide(L)'
;MRELTPRERQEFARLPLDEEAFRAAIGVPALFGESEYSVLERRGARPTLDVNGLWGGFQGEGSKTIIPAHAHAKLSTRLVPDMDPERTFERLRDAVLAAAPAGVDVSVTLISHGMWGITPIDHWATRAAAAALEDVFGRAPVYLREGGSIPVTSSFKTILGLETVLLGFTNPDDQAHAPNEQMVLANYEGGVRTVVRYWDALSRADRRSGDSG
;
A
#
# COMPACT_ATOMS: atom_id res chain seq x y z
N MET A 1 -6.54 -6.46 -12.30
CA MET A 1 -5.74 -6.96 -11.17
C MET A 1 -5.32 -8.38 -11.47
N ARG A 2 -4.06 -8.73 -11.22
CA ARG A 2 -3.60 -10.13 -11.27
C ARG A 2 -3.73 -10.82 -9.92
N GLU A 3 -3.82 -12.15 -9.98
CA GLU A 3 -3.70 -12.99 -8.81
C GLU A 3 -2.26 -13.02 -8.27
N LEU A 4 -2.15 -13.32 -6.98
CA LEU A 4 -0.87 -13.59 -6.34
C LEU A 4 -0.27 -14.89 -6.87
N THR A 5 1.01 -14.84 -7.22
CA THR A 5 1.76 -16.05 -7.57
C THR A 5 1.95 -16.95 -6.34
N PRO A 6 2.21 -18.26 -6.50
CA PRO A 6 2.48 -19.16 -5.38
C PRO A 6 3.62 -18.66 -4.48
N ARG A 7 4.67 -18.07 -5.07
CA ARG A 7 5.80 -17.50 -4.34
C ARG A 7 5.38 -16.31 -3.49
N GLU A 8 4.59 -15.38 -4.05
CA GLU A 8 4.09 -14.23 -3.29
C GLU A 8 3.19 -14.67 -2.13
N ARG A 9 2.31 -15.66 -2.34
CA ARG A 9 1.48 -16.22 -1.27
C ARG A 9 2.32 -16.86 -0.16
N GLN A 10 3.38 -17.58 -0.53
CA GLN A 10 4.31 -18.16 0.45
C GLN A 10 5.01 -17.07 1.27
N GLU A 11 5.45 -15.98 0.65
CA GLU A 11 6.06 -14.85 1.37
C GLU A 11 5.07 -14.15 2.30
N PHE A 12 3.82 -13.94 1.87
CA PHE A 12 2.77 -13.45 2.75
C PHE A 12 2.53 -14.37 3.96
N ALA A 13 2.51 -15.69 3.76
CA ALA A 13 2.30 -16.66 4.83
C ALA A 13 3.47 -16.71 5.85
N ARG A 14 4.65 -16.21 5.49
CA ARG A 14 5.82 -16.11 6.39
C ARG A 14 5.77 -14.86 7.27
N LEU A 15 4.94 -13.87 6.94
CA LEU A 15 4.83 -12.65 7.73
C LEU A 15 4.11 -12.95 9.05
N PRO A 16 4.69 -12.60 10.19
CA PRO A 16 4.02 -12.79 11.47
C PRO A 16 2.88 -11.78 11.60
N LEU A 17 1.65 -12.26 11.73
CA LEU A 17 0.50 -11.45 12.13
C LEU A 17 -0.27 -12.20 13.21
N ASP A 18 -0.34 -11.59 14.39
CA ASP A 18 -1.32 -11.95 15.40
C ASP A 18 -2.59 -11.13 15.13
N GLU A 19 -3.61 -11.78 14.55
CA GLU A 19 -4.87 -11.11 14.20
C GLU A 19 -5.62 -10.59 15.44
N GLU A 20 -5.50 -11.27 16.58
CA GLU A 20 -6.14 -10.86 17.83
C GLU A 20 -5.48 -9.60 18.37
N ALA A 21 -4.14 -9.60 18.45
CA ALA A 21 -3.38 -8.43 18.88
C ALA A 21 -3.56 -7.25 17.92
N PHE A 22 -3.56 -7.50 16.60
CA PHE A 22 -3.79 -6.48 15.59
C PHE A 22 -5.17 -5.85 15.74
N ARG A 23 -6.21 -6.68 15.92
CA ARG A 23 -7.58 -6.22 16.14
C ARG A 23 -7.72 -5.40 17.42
N ALA A 24 -7.10 -5.86 18.51
CA ALA A 24 -7.08 -5.13 19.78
C ALA A 24 -6.37 -3.77 19.65
N ALA A 25 -5.25 -3.72 18.94
CA ALA A 25 -4.46 -2.50 18.73
C ALA A 25 -5.24 -1.40 17.98
N ILE A 26 -6.09 -1.77 17.02
CA ILE A 26 -6.91 -0.81 16.26
C ILE A 26 -8.33 -0.63 16.85
N GLY A 27 -8.64 -1.30 17.96
CA GLY A 27 -9.88 -1.12 18.71
C GLY A 27 -11.16 -1.56 17.99
N VAL A 28 -11.08 -2.58 17.12
CA VAL A 28 -12.27 -3.08 16.39
C VAL A 28 -12.72 -4.44 16.90
N PRO A 29 -14.03 -4.78 16.84
CA PRO A 29 -14.52 -6.07 17.30
C PRO A 29 -14.28 -7.21 16.31
N ALA A 30 -14.11 -6.91 15.02
CA ALA A 30 -13.83 -7.87 13.96
C ALA A 30 -13.07 -7.21 12.80
N LEU A 31 -12.28 -8.00 12.07
CA LEU A 31 -11.66 -7.59 10.81
C LEU A 31 -12.62 -7.86 9.64
N PHE A 32 -12.52 -7.07 8.57
CA PHE A 32 -13.39 -7.15 7.40
C PHE A 32 -12.62 -7.44 6.11
N GLY A 33 -13.28 -8.05 5.11
CA GLY A 33 -12.78 -8.21 3.74
C GLY A 33 -13.06 -9.58 3.16
N GLU A 34 -12.52 -9.83 1.97
CA GLU A 34 -12.64 -11.08 1.21
C GLU A 34 -12.10 -12.27 2.04
N SER A 35 -12.92 -13.30 2.26
CA SER A 35 -12.60 -14.44 3.13
C SER A 35 -11.57 -15.39 2.51
N GLU A 36 -11.36 -15.35 1.20
CA GLU A 36 -10.33 -16.15 0.53
C GLU A 36 -8.91 -15.59 0.70
N TYR A 37 -8.76 -14.41 1.31
CA TYR A 37 -7.49 -13.72 1.50
C TYR A 37 -7.22 -13.45 2.98
N SER A 38 -6.00 -13.73 3.42
CA SER A 38 -5.50 -13.33 4.75
C SER A 38 -5.56 -11.80 4.92
N VAL A 39 -5.48 -11.33 6.16
CA VAL A 39 -5.48 -9.88 6.46
C VAL A 39 -4.34 -9.16 5.74
N LEU A 40 -3.16 -9.78 5.66
CA LEU A 40 -2.00 -9.19 4.98
C LEU A 40 -2.17 -9.15 3.46
N GLU A 41 -2.74 -10.20 2.86
CA GLU A 41 -3.07 -10.20 1.43
C GLU A 41 -4.13 -9.13 1.12
N ARG A 42 -5.16 -9.00 1.95
CA ARG A 42 -6.16 -7.92 1.82
C ARG A 42 -5.53 -6.54 1.86
N ARG A 43 -4.58 -6.30 2.77
CA ARG A 43 -3.89 -5.01 2.92
C ARG A 43 -2.91 -4.68 1.79
N GLY A 44 -2.16 -5.67 1.30
CA GLY A 44 -1.04 -5.44 0.37
C GLY A 44 -1.29 -5.87 -1.08
N ALA A 45 -2.35 -6.62 -1.35
CA ALA A 45 -2.57 -7.23 -2.66
C ALA A 45 -4.02 -7.16 -3.18
N ARG A 46 -4.97 -6.65 -2.39
CA ARG A 46 -6.36 -6.43 -2.82
C ARG A 46 -6.68 -4.92 -2.89
N PRO A 47 -7.51 -4.50 -3.86
CA PRO A 47 -7.92 -3.11 -3.96
C PRO A 47 -8.89 -2.74 -2.83
N THR A 48 -8.97 -1.45 -2.51
CA THR A 48 -9.96 -0.90 -1.56
C THR A 48 -10.81 0.19 -2.21
N LEU A 49 -11.96 0.47 -1.59
CA LEU A 49 -12.75 1.68 -1.82
C LEU A 49 -13.14 2.22 -0.45
N ASP A 50 -12.62 3.38 -0.11
CA ASP A 50 -12.72 3.98 1.21
C ASP A 50 -13.49 5.30 1.15
N VAL A 51 -14.40 5.51 2.11
CA VAL A 51 -15.08 6.80 2.33
C VAL A 51 -14.27 7.60 3.35
N ASN A 52 -13.58 8.63 2.88
CA ASN A 52 -12.71 9.46 3.73
C ASN A 52 -13.47 10.57 4.46
N GLY A 53 -14.65 10.94 3.95
CA GLY A 53 -15.48 11.98 4.57
C GLY A 53 -16.78 12.21 3.82
N LEU A 54 -17.80 12.62 4.56
CA LEU A 54 -19.11 13.01 4.07
C LEU A 54 -19.47 14.35 4.69
N TRP A 55 -19.97 15.30 3.89
CA TRP A 55 -20.42 16.60 4.41
C TRP A 55 -21.57 17.18 3.60
N GLY A 56 -22.37 18.01 4.24
CA GLY A 56 -23.56 18.64 3.67
C GLY A 56 -24.55 18.98 4.78
N GLY A 57 -25.41 19.98 4.55
CA GLY A 57 -26.45 20.34 5.51
C GLY A 57 -25.93 20.79 6.89
N PHE A 58 -26.64 20.38 7.94
CA PHE A 58 -26.31 20.68 9.34
C PHE A 58 -25.26 19.69 9.85
N GLN A 59 -24.17 20.21 10.40
CA GLN A 59 -23.06 19.44 10.96
C GLN A 59 -22.87 19.83 12.43
N GLY A 60 -22.47 18.88 13.27
CA GLY A 60 -22.30 19.08 14.71
C GLY A 60 -23.41 18.45 15.54
N GLU A 61 -23.36 18.66 16.85
CA GLU A 61 -24.31 18.09 17.81
C GLU A 61 -25.70 18.76 17.74
N GLY A 62 -26.71 18.06 18.23
CA GLY A 62 -28.10 18.54 18.28
C GLY A 62 -28.91 18.20 17.03
N SER A 63 -30.00 18.94 16.81
CA SER A 63 -30.94 18.66 15.72
C SER A 63 -31.31 19.93 14.95
N LYS A 64 -31.51 19.76 13.65
CA LYS A 64 -32.01 20.82 12.77
C LYS A 64 -32.88 20.21 11.67
N THR A 65 -34.15 20.60 11.61
CA THR A 65 -35.12 20.11 10.62
C THR A 65 -34.96 20.87 9.31
N ILE A 66 -33.93 20.52 8.54
CA ILE A 66 -33.65 21.11 7.23
C ILE A 66 -33.54 20.03 6.15
N ILE A 67 -33.74 20.45 4.90
CA ILE A 67 -33.42 19.67 3.70
C ILE A 67 -32.15 20.28 3.10
N PRO A 68 -30.99 19.61 3.18
CA PRO A 68 -29.76 20.12 2.59
C PRO A 68 -29.89 20.23 1.07
N ALA A 69 -29.49 21.37 0.50
CA ALA A 69 -29.47 21.55 -0.96
C ALA A 69 -28.31 20.79 -1.64
N HIS A 70 -27.25 20.47 -0.88
CA HIS A 70 -26.06 19.77 -1.39
C HIS A 70 -25.53 18.79 -0.35
N ALA A 71 -24.95 17.70 -0.85
CA ALA A 71 -24.17 16.72 -0.09
C ALA A 71 -22.94 16.31 -0.91
N HIS A 72 -21.89 15.91 -0.21
CA HIS A 72 -20.60 15.62 -0.80
C HIS A 72 -19.93 14.43 -0.10
N ALA A 73 -19.06 13.75 -0.84
CA ALA A 73 -18.23 12.67 -0.34
C ALA A 73 -16.80 12.82 -0.86
N LYS A 74 -15.82 12.43 -0.06
CA LYS A 74 -14.43 12.19 -0.50
C LYS A 74 -14.17 10.69 -0.46
N LEU A 75 -13.81 10.14 -1.61
CA LEU A 75 -13.53 8.71 -1.77
C LEU A 75 -12.07 8.51 -2.18
N SER A 76 -11.50 7.36 -1.83
CA SER A 76 -10.20 6.91 -2.35
C SER A 76 -10.22 5.43 -2.63
N THR A 77 -9.40 5.00 -3.58
CA THR A 77 -9.18 3.59 -3.87
C THR A 77 -7.70 3.25 -3.80
N ARG A 78 -7.33 2.17 -3.11
CA ARG A 78 -6.00 1.59 -3.27
C ARG A 78 -5.97 0.72 -4.52
N LEU A 79 -5.04 1.00 -5.42
CA LEU A 79 -4.83 0.23 -6.64
C LEU A 79 -3.76 -0.84 -6.41
N VAL A 80 -3.93 -1.98 -7.06
CA VAL A 80 -3.01 -3.11 -7.01
C VAL A 80 -2.51 -3.45 -8.42
N PRO A 81 -1.45 -4.28 -8.58
CA PRO A 81 -0.88 -4.59 -9.88
C PRO A 81 -1.91 -4.96 -10.95
N ASP A 82 -1.68 -4.45 -12.16
CA ASP A 82 -2.54 -4.59 -13.34
C ASP A 82 -3.92 -3.94 -13.19
N MET A 83 -4.01 -2.89 -12.37
CA MET A 83 -5.10 -1.92 -12.42
C MET A 83 -4.66 -0.66 -13.15
N ASP A 84 -5.53 -0.15 -14.01
CA ASP A 84 -5.34 1.12 -14.68
C ASP A 84 -6.03 2.24 -13.87
N PRO A 85 -5.32 3.29 -13.43
CA PRO A 85 -5.90 4.35 -12.61
C PRO A 85 -7.05 5.10 -13.29
N GLU A 86 -6.93 5.39 -14.59
CA GLU A 86 -7.92 6.16 -15.35
C GLU A 86 -9.21 5.37 -15.51
N ARG A 87 -9.10 4.12 -15.97
CA ARG A 87 -10.22 3.19 -16.09
C ARG A 87 -10.88 2.89 -14.74
N THR A 88 -10.11 2.87 -13.66
CA THR A 88 -10.67 2.68 -12.32
C THR A 88 -11.50 3.89 -11.90
N PHE A 89 -11.01 5.10 -12.15
CA PHE A 89 -11.78 6.33 -11.92
C PHE A 89 -13.07 6.36 -12.76
N GLU A 90 -13.00 6.04 -14.05
CA GLU A 90 -14.17 5.99 -14.94
C GLU A 90 -15.23 5.04 -14.41
N ARG A 91 -14.83 3.82 -14.01
CA ARG A 91 -15.76 2.83 -13.43
C ARG A 91 -16.41 3.33 -12.14
N LEU A 92 -15.63 3.96 -11.26
CA LEU A 92 -16.18 4.51 -10.01
C LEU A 92 -17.15 5.66 -10.30
N ARG A 93 -16.78 6.58 -11.20
CA ARG A 93 -17.65 7.68 -11.66
C ARG A 93 -18.96 7.12 -12.20
N ASP A 94 -18.89 6.18 -13.13
CA ASP A 94 -20.07 5.65 -13.81
C ASP A 94 -20.98 4.89 -12.82
N ALA A 95 -20.40 4.17 -11.86
CA ALA A 95 -21.16 3.52 -10.79
C ALA A 95 -21.90 4.54 -9.89
N VAL A 96 -21.24 5.65 -9.53
CA VAL A 96 -21.86 6.71 -8.73
C VAL A 96 -22.98 7.40 -9.51
N LEU A 97 -22.77 7.70 -10.79
CA LEU A 97 -23.79 8.31 -11.65
C LEU A 97 -24.99 7.37 -11.87
N ALA A 98 -24.75 6.07 -12.05
CA ALA A 98 -25.81 5.08 -12.20
C ALA A 98 -26.64 4.88 -10.91
N ALA A 99 -26.04 5.09 -9.75
CA ALA A 99 -26.73 5.02 -8.46
C ALA A 99 -27.49 6.31 -8.11
N ALA A 100 -27.35 7.39 -8.89
CA ALA A 100 -27.98 8.67 -8.61
C ALA A 100 -29.52 8.57 -8.67
N PRO A 101 -30.25 8.97 -7.62
CA PRO A 101 -31.71 9.02 -7.66
C PRO A 101 -32.20 10.04 -8.70
N ALA A 102 -33.40 9.80 -9.24
CA ALA A 102 -34.07 10.79 -10.08
C ALA A 102 -34.26 12.12 -9.33
N GLY A 103 -33.91 13.23 -9.97
CA GLY A 103 -34.04 14.58 -9.40
C GLY A 103 -32.83 15.08 -8.61
N VAL A 104 -31.71 14.35 -8.61
CA VAL A 104 -30.44 14.80 -8.00
C VAL A 104 -29.40 15.03 -9.09
N ASP A 105 -28.78 16.21 -9.08
CA ASP A 105 -27.61 16.49 -9.90
C ASP A 105 -26.35 15.93 -9.22
N VAL A 106 -25.62 15.07 -9.93
CA VAL A 106 -24.41 14.43 -9.41
C VAL A 106 -23.23 14.72 -10.34
N SER A 107 -22.12 15.17 -9.74
CA SER A 107 -20.84 15.33 -10.42
C SER A 107 -19.74 14.61 -9.65
N VAL A 108 -18.85 13.92 -10.35
CA VAL A 108 -17.69 13.25 -9.76
C VAL A 108 -16.43 13.82 -10.38
N THR A 109 -15.49 14.27 -9.56
CA THR A 109 -14.24 14.89 -10.00
C THR A 109 -13.05 14.08 -9.50
N LEU A 110 -12.08 13.83 -10.36
CA LEU A 110 -10.81 13.21 -9.97
C LEU A 110 -9.91 14.26 -9.31
N ILE A 111 -9.57 14.05 -8.04
CA ILE A 111 -8.67 14.96 -7.29
C ILE A 111 -7.21 14.65 -7.62
N SER A 112 -6.85 13.38 -7.58
CA SER A 112 -5.50 12.88 -7.85
C SER A 112 -5.55 11.38 -8.11
N HIS A 113 -4.60 10.86 -8.87
CA HIS A 113 -4.36 9.43 -8.97
C HIS A 113 -2.86 9.13 -8.92
N GLY A 114 -2.52 7.87 -8.66
CA GLY A 114 -1.15 7.37 -8.69
C GLY A 114 -1.14 5.95 -9.20
N MET A 115 -0.09 5.59 -9.94
CA MET A 115 0.12 4.22 -10.39
C MET A 115 0.69 3.39 -9.23
N TRP A 116 0.25 2.13 -9.12
CA TRP A 116 0.84 1.14 -8.22
C TRP A 116 2.31 0.89 -8.58
N GLY A 117 3.10 0.42 -7.60
CA GLY A 117 4.49 0.02 -7.80
C GLY A 117 4.69 -1.41 -7.31
N ILE A 118 5.39 -2.22 -8.09
CA ILE A 118 5.85 -3.54 -7.67
C ILE A 118 7.21 -3.82 -8.28
N THR A 119 8.12 -4.33 -7.45
CA THR A 119 9.44 -4.74 -7.89
C THR A 119 9.52 -6.27 -7.82
N PRO A 120 9.96 -6.98 -8.88
CA PRO A 120 10.05 -8.43 -8.85
C PRO A 120 10.98 -8.92 -7.73
N ILE A 121 10.56 -9.98 -7.03
CA ILE A 121 11.31 -10.59 -5.92
C ILE A 121 12.64 -11.18 -6.43
N ASP A 122 12.64 -11.66 -7.66
CA ASP A 122 13.79 -12.23 -8.34
C ASP A 122 14.66 -11.18 -9.04
N HIS A 123 14.30 -9.90 -9.05
CA HIS A 123 15.14 -8.86 -9.61
C HIS A 123 16.52 -8.82 -8.90
N TRP A 124 17.60 -8.65 -9.65
CA TRP A 124 18.97 -8.75 -9.13
C TRP A 124 19.22 -7.76 -7.97
N ALA A 125 18.66 -6.55 -8.06
CA ALA A 125 18.78 -5.54 -7.01
C ALA A 125 17.95 -5.91 -5.76
N THR A 126 16.86 -6.66 -5.92
CA THR A 126 16.05 -7.18 -4.81
C THR A 126 16.78 -8.30 -4.08
N ARG A 127 17.43 -9.21 -4.82
CA ARG A 127 18.28 -10.26 -4.25
C ARG A 127 19.48 -9.68 -3.48
N ALA A 128 20.11 -8.65 -4.02
CA ALA A 128 21.21 -7.94 -3.36
C ALA A 128 20.75 -7.26 -2.06
N ALA A 129 19.55 -6.66 -2.05
CA ALA A 129 18.95 -6.09 -0.85
C ALA A 129 18.67 -7.16 0.22
N ALA A 130 18.14 -8.30 -0.19
CA ALA A 130 17.85 -9.40 0.72
C ALA A 130 19.13 -9.94 1.38
N ALA A 131 20.20 -10.13 0.61
CA ALA A 131 21.50 -10.55 1.12
C ALA A 131 22.10 -9.53 2.10
N ALA A 132 22.00 -8.22 1.80
CA ALA A 132 22.48 -7.17 2.68
C ALA A 132 21.69 -7.07 4.00
N LEU A 133 20.38 -7.31 3.97
CA LEU A 133 19.56 -7.40 5.18
C LEU A 133 19.94 -8.63 6.02
N GLU A 134 20.08 -9.79 5.40
CA GLU A 134 20.43 -11.03 6.10
C GLU A 134 21.80 -10.96 6.78
N ASP A 135 22.80 -10.38 6.11
CA ASP A 135 24.15 -10.22 6.67
C ASP A 135 24.20 -9.25 7.86
N VAL A 136 23.30 -8.27 7.93
CA VAL A 136 23.26 -7.30 9.05
C VAL A 136 22.40 -7.79 10.21
N PHE A 137 21.23 -8.35 9.90
CA PHE A 137 20.24 -8.73 10.91
C PHE A 137 20.29 -10.22 11.28
N GLY A 138 21.13 -11.01 10.62
CA GLY A 138 21.37 -12.43 10.92
C GLY A 138 20.21 -13.35 10.54
N ARG A 139 19.23 -12.86 9.76
CA ARG A 139 18.07 -13.63 9.32
C ARG A 139 17.62 -13.19 7.94
N ALA A 140 17.29 -14.15 7.08
CA ALA A 140 16.68 -13.89 5.78
C ALA A 140 15.42 -13.00 5.93
N PRO A 141 15.31 -11.92 5.15
CA PRO A 141 14.13 -11.07 5.18
C PRO A 141 12.92 -11.77 4.56
N VAL A 142 11.76 -11.17 4.78
CA VAL A 142 10.49 -11.52 4.17
C VAL A 142 10.14 -10.47 3.12
N TYR A 143 9.54 -10.91 2.01
CA TYR A 143 9.05 -9.99 0.99
C TYR A 143 7.59 -9.63 1.29
N LEU A 144 7.31 -8.34 1.34
CA LEU A 144 5.97 -7.85 1.65
C LEU A 144 5.53 -6.81 0.62
N ARG A 145 4.22 -6.64 0.51
CA ARG A 145 3.60 -5.50 -0.15
C ARG A 145 2.89 -4.66 0.90
N GLU A 146 2.90 -3.35 0.71
CA GLU A 146 2.21 -2.40 1.59
C GLU A 146 1.02 -1.76 0.89
N GLY A 147 -0.03 -1.46 1.69
CA GLY A 147 -1.19 -0.69 1.23
C GLY A 147 -0.94 0.82 1.17
N GLY A 148 0.23 1.27 1.64
CA GLY A 148 0.68 2.65 1.51
C GLY A 148 0.94 3.06 0.06
N SER A 149 1.28 4.33 -0.17
CA SER A 149 1.63 4.80 -1.52
C SER A 149 2.83 5.72 -1.48
N ILE A 150 3.80 5.42 -2.34
CA ILE A 150 4.98 6.23 -2.61
C ILE A 150 5.00 6.46 -4.13
N PRO A 151 4.28 7.47 -4.66
CA PRO A 151 4.04 7.62 -6.10
C PRO A 151 5.30 7.72 -6.97
N VAL A 152 6.43 8.12 -6.38
CA VAL A 152 7.69 8.20 -7.12
C VAL A 152 8.21 6.82 -7.54
N THR A 153 7.88 5.72 -6.83
CA THR A 153 8.36 4.37 -7.20
C THR A 153 7.80 3.93 -8.55
N SER A 154 6.53 4.20 -8.82
CA SER A 154 5.94 3.92 -10.13
C SER A 154 6.46 4.88 -11.19
N SER A 155 6.77 6.14 -10.83
CA SER A 155 7.39 7.10 -11.74
C SER A 155 8.78 6.65 -12.22
N PHE A 156 9.62 6.07 -11.35
CA PHE A 156 10.91 5.48 -11.75
C PHE A 156 10.72 4.40 -12.82
N LYS A 157 9.72 3.53 -12.65
CA LYS A 157 9.43 2.46 -13.61
C LYS A 157 8.88 3.00 -14.92
N THR A 158 7.90 3.90 -14.89
CA THR A 158 7.19 4.37 -16.09
C THR A 158 7.99 5.38 -16.90
N ILE A 159 8.80 6.23 -16.24
CA ILE A 159 9.58 7.29 -16.91
C ILE A 159 10.98 6.80 -17.25
N LEU A 160 11.65 6.11 -16.32
CA LEU A 160 13.06 5.73 -16.47
C LEU A 160 13.26 4.25 -16.82
N GLY A 161 12.20 3.43 -16.77
CA GLY A 161 12.31 1.98 -16.98
C GLY A 161 12.98 1.25 -15.81
N LEU A 162 13.17 1.90 -14.66
CA LEU A 162 13.95 1.37 -13.54
C LEU A 162 13.05 0.78 -12.44
N GLU A 163 13.45 -0.39 -11.94
CA GLU A 163 12.87 -0.96 -10.72
C GLU A 163 13.29 -0.17 -9.48
N THR A 164 12.40 -0.10 -8.48
CA THR A 164 12.69 0.58 -7.19
C THR A 164 12.64 -0.42 -6.04
N VAL A 165 13.77 -0.65 -5.39
CA VAL A 165 13.81 -1.48 -4.18
C VAL A 165 13.56 -0.61 -2.95
N LEU A 166 12.52 -0.94 -2.18
CA LEU A 166 12.24 -0.32 -0.90
C LEU A 166 12.83 -1.16 0.23
N LEU A 167 13.65 -0.53 1.06
CA LEU A 167 14.23 -1.13 2.27
C LEU A 167 13.51 -0.57 3.49
N GLY A 168 12.87 -1.44 4.27
CA GLY A 168 12.19 -1.07 5.51
C GLY A 168 13.09 -1.25 6.73
N PHE A 169 13.16 -0.23 7.59
CA PHE A 169 13.89 -0.26 8.86
C PHE A 169 13.02 0.15 10.06
N THR A 170 11.74 0.44 9.84
CA THR A 170 10.81 0.85 10.89
C THR A 170 10.01 -0.34 11.40
N ASN A 171 9.64 -0.31 12.67
CA ASN A 171 8.70 -1.27 13.24
C ASN A 171 7.24 -0.80 13.01
N PRO A 172 6.26 -1.72 13.10
CA PRO A 172 4.84 -1.35 13.00
C PRO A 172 4.36 -0.34 14.05
N ASP A 173 5.04 -0.25 15.20
CA ASP A 173 4.72 0.61 16.34
C ASP A 173 5.56 1.90 16.41
N ASP A 174 6.31 2.23 15.35
CA ASP A 174 7.11 3.46 15.25
C ASP A 174 6.26 4.74 15.07
N GLN A 175 4.94 4.62 14.91
CA GLN A 175 3.97 5.73 14.94
C GLN A 175 4.22 6.82 13.88
N ALA A 176 4.63 6.43 12.66
CA ALA A 176 4.80 7.36 11.55
C ALA A 176 3.56 8.28 11.38
N HIS A 177 3.78 9.59 11.37
CA HIS A 177 2.74 10.64 11.30
C HIS A 177 1.82 10.78 12.53
N ALA A 178 2.17 10.20 13.66
CA ALA A 178 1.41 10.30 14.91
C ALA A 178 2.28 10.87 16.06
N PRO A 179 1.67 11.36 17.16
CA PRO A 179 2.42 11.81 18.33
C PRO A 179 3.31 10.69 18.87
N ASN A 180 4.52 11.02 19.33
CA ASN A 180 5.53 10.08 19.81
C ASN A 180 6.11 9.14 18.72
N GLU A 181 6.14 9.59 17.47
CA GLU A 181 6.93 8.96 16.41
C GLU A 181 8.36 8.67 16.88
N GLN A 182 8.79 7.42 16.73
CA GLN A 182 10.06 6.92 17.26
C GLN A 182 10.69 5.90 16.32
N MET A 183 11.96 5.54 16.59
CA MET A 183 12.65 4.47 15.89
C MET A 183 13.61 3.77 16.85
N VAL A 184 13.66 2.44 16.79
CA VAL A 184 14.63 1.65 17.56
C VAL A 184 16.06 1.93 17.07
N LEU A 185 16.96 2.32 17.97
CA LEU A 185 18.36 2.64 17.60
C LEU A 185 19.09 1.49 16.91
N ALA A 186 18.82 0.24 17.32
CA ALA A 186 19.37 -0.93 16.64
C ALA A 186 18.92 -1.02 15.17
N ASN A 187 17.69 -0.61 14.85
CA ASN A 187 17.21 -0.55 13.48
C ASN A 187 17.85 0.61 12.71
N TYR A 188 18.06 1.77 13.35
CA TYR A 188 18.74 2.91 12.74
C TYR A 188 20.18 2.53 12.33
N GLU A 189 20.96 2.01 13.28
CA GLU A 189 22.34 1.59 13.01
C GLU A 189 22.40 0.39 12.05
N GLY A 190 21.46 -0.56 12.19
CA GLY A 190 21.29 -1.67 11.27
C GLY A 190 21.01 -1.18 9.86
N GLY A 191 20.11 -0.21 9.69
CA GLY A 191 19.79 0.39 8.41
C GLY A 191 20.98 1.06 7.75
N VAL A 192 21.79 1.81 8.50
CA VAL A 192 23.05 2.38 7.99
C VAL A 192 23.98 1.29 7.47
N ARG A 193 24.19 0.22 8.26
CA ARG A 193 25.03 -0.92 7.84
C ARG A 193 24.46 -1.64 6.61
N THR A 194 23.15 -1.82 6.54
CA THR A 194 22.47 -2.46 5.41
C THR A 194 22.66 -1.64 4.14
N VAL A 195 22.49 -0.32 4.18
CA VAL A 195 22.68 0.54 3.00
C VAL A 195 24.12 0.45 2.48
N VAL A 196 25.12 0.48 3.35
CA VAL A 196 26.53 0.33 2.95
C VAL A 196 26.76 -1.02 2.26
N ARG A 197 26.30 -2.12 2.87
CA ARG A 197 26.45 -3.46 2.30
C ARG A 197 25.64 -3.64 1.02
N TYR A 198 24.49 -2.99 0.91
CA TYR A 198 23.67 -3.03 -0.28
C TYR A 198 24.39 -2.38 -1.46
N TRP A 199 25.03 -1.22 -1.27
CA TRP A 199 25.85 -0.61 -2.31
C TRP A 199 27.03 -1.49 -2.75
N ASP A 200 27.72 -2.13 -1.81
CA ASP A 200 28.78 -3.10 -2.16
C ASP A 200 28.21 -4.30 -2.95
N ALA A 201 27.09 -4.87 -2.51
CA ALA A 201 26.42 -5.97 -3.21
C ALA A 201 25.98 -5.58 -4.63
N LEU A 202 25.41 -4.38 -4.81
CA LEU A 202 25.04 -3.85 -6.12
C LEU A 202 26.25 -3.68 -7.04
N SER A 203 27.41 -3.28 -6.50
CA SER A 203 28.64 -3.12 -7.30
C SER A 203 29.18 -4.44 -7.85
N ARG A 204 28.85 -5.56 -7.19
CA ARG A 204 29.28 -6.93 -7.55
C ARG A 204 28.21 -7.73 -8.28
N ALA A 205 26.96 -7.26 -8.28
CA ALA A 205 25.84 -7.98 -8.85
C ALA A 205 25.90 -8.00 -10.39
N ASP A 206 25.67 -9.18 -10.98
CA ASP A 206 25.59 -9.30 -12.43
C ASP A 206 24.24 -8.76 -12.94
N ARG A 207 24.31 -7.55 -13.50
CA ARG A 207 23.17 -6.84 -14.12
C ARG A 207 22.52 -7.61 -15.28
N ARG A 208 23.23 -8.56 -15.91
CA ARG A 208 22.76 -9.25 -17.13
C ARG A 208 21.79 -10.39 -16.86
N SER A 209 21.57 -10.74 -15.59
CA SER A 209 20.79 -11.92 -15.19
C SER A 209 19.29 -11.67 -15.00
N GLY A 210 18.75 -10.51 -15.43
CA GLY A 210 17.35 -10.12 -15.18
C GLY A 210 16.60 -9.42 -16.32
N ASP A 211 17.23 -9.12 -17.46
CA ASP A 211 16.60 -8.39 -18.59
C ASP A 211 15.90 -9.30 -19.62
N SER A 212 15.61 -10.56 -19.28
CA SER A 212 14.83 -11.44 -20.14
C SER A 212 13.35 -11.40 -19.74
N GLY A 213 12.60 -10.46 -20.31
CA GLY A 213 11.14 -10.38 -20.18
C GLY A 213 10.55 -9.08 -20.72
#